data_AF-A0A7X4CN91-F1
#
_entry.id   AF-A0A7X4CN91-F1
#
_cell.length_a   1.000
_cell.length_b   1.000
_cell.length_c   1.000
_cell.angle_alpha   90.00
_cell.angle_beta   90.00
_cell.angle_gamma   90.00
#
_symmetry.space_group_name_H-M   'P 1'
#
loop_
_entity.id
_entity.type
_entity.pdbx_description
1 polymer ?
#
loop_
_entity_poly.entity_id
_entity_poly.type
_entity_poly.pdbx_seq_one_letter_code
_entity_poly.pdbx_strand_id
1 'polypeptide(L)' 'YVRGTATARSDIDFIVELERLTLRDYMGLALFLEELFKKNVDLVTAISIKQRLKPYIEKEIEYVTNL' A
#
# COMPACT_ATOMS: atom_id res chain seq x y z
N TYR A 1 7.27 -4.61 -7.89
CA TYR A 1 8.31 -3.78 -7.29
C TYR A 1 9.11 -4.58 -6.26
N VAL A 2 8.50 -5.21 -5.26
CA VAL A 2 9.20 -6.13 -4.32
C VAL A 2 9.72 -7.42 -4.98
N ARG A 3 8.95 -8.02 -5.90
CA ARG A 3 9.32 -9.29 -6.58
C ARG A 3 10.19 -9.13 -7.84
N GLY A 4 10.59 -7.90 -8.21
CA GLY A 4 11.32 -7.63 -9.45
C GLY A 4 10.55 -7.85 -10.77
N THR A 5 9.27 -8.24 -10.72
CA THR A 5 8.43 -8.53 -11.91
C THR A 5 7.54 -7.38 -12.36
N ALA A 6 7.64 -6.21 -11.72
CA ALA A 6 6.79 -5.09 -12.07
C ALA A 6 7.14 -4.51 -13.45
N THR A 7 6.12 -4.08 -14.16
CA THR A 7 6.24 -3.45 -15.47
C THR A 7 5.89 -1.97 -15.39
N ALA A 8 6.12 -1.23 -16.47
CA ALA A 8 5.73 0.18 -16.56
C ALA A 8 4.22 0.41 -16.32
N ARG A 9 3.37 -0.58 -16.64
CA ARG A 9 1.92 -0.53 -16.49
C ARG A 9 1.40 -1.06 -15.14
N SER A 10 2.28 -1.58 -14.30
CA SER A 10 1.90 -2.07 -12.97
C SER A 10 1.56 -0.91 -12.05
N ASP A 11 0.51 -1.12 -11.25
CA ASP A 11 0.13 -0.35 -10.07
C ASP A 11 1.19 -0.50 -8.95
N ILE A 12 1.03 0.35 -7.93
CA ILE A 12 1.84 0.31 -6.71
C ILE A 12 0.90 0.01 -5.54
N ASP A 13 1.11 -1.13 -4.89
CA ASP A 13 0.37 -1.52 -3.69
C ASP A 13 1.06 -1.00 -2.43
N PHE A 14 0.29 -0.34 -1.57
CA PHE A 14 0.72 0.06 -0.23
C PHE A 14 -0.13 -0.61 0.83
N ILE A 15 0.53 -1.19 1.84
CA ILE A 15 -0.12 -1.55 3.09
C ILE A 15 0.20 -0.47 4.11
N VAL A 16 -0.83 0.16 4.66
CA VAL A 16 -0.68 1.27 5.61
C VAL A 16 -1.32 0.97 6.96
N GLU A 17 -0.63 1.42 7.99
CA GLU A 17 -1.14 1.56 9.35
C GLU A 17 -1.27 3.05 9.63
N LEU A 18 -2.49 3.53 9.78
CA LEU A 18 -2.79 4.92 10.08
C LEU A 18 -3.28 5.02 11.52
N GLU A 19 -2.71 5.92 12.31
CA GLU A 19 -3.16 6.16 13.69
C GLU A 19 -4.64 6.60 13.75
N ARG A 20 -5.08 7.32 12.71
CA ARG A 20 -6.47 7.71 12.51
C ARG A 20 -6.90 7.35 11.08
N LEU A 21 -7.92 6.52 10.98
CA LEU A 21 -8.50 6.11 9.70
C LEU A 21 -9.86 6.80 9.49
N THR A 22 -9.86 7.97 8.85
CA THR A 22 -11.08 8.53 8.24
C THR A 22 -11.06 8.32 6.74
N LEU A 23 -12.23 8.35 6.10
CA LEU A 23 -12.33 8.31 4.64
C LEU A 23 -11.53 9.44 3.98
N ARG A 24 -11.49 10.63 4.61
CA ARG A 24 -10.73 11.78 4.11
C ARG A 24 -9.23 11.51 4.13
N ASP A 25 -8.72 10.97 5.24
CA ASP A 25 -7.28 10.69 5.38
C ASP A 25 -6.85 9.60 4.38
N TYR A 26 -7.66 8.55 4.24
CA TYR A 26 -7.44 7.48 3.26
C TYR A 26 -7.40 8.02 1.83
N MET A 27 -8.42 8.79 1.42
CA MET A 27 -8.51 9.33 0.07
C MET A 27 -7.41 10.37 -0.20
N GLY A 28 -7.09 11.20 0.79
CA GLY A 28 -6.02 12.19 0.69
C GLY A 28 -4.65 11.53 0.48
N LEU A 29 -4.37 10.46 1.24
CA LEU A 29 -3.13 9.69 1.08
C LEU A 29 -3.07 9.00 -0.28
N ALA A 30 -4.16 8.36 -0.73
CA ALA A 30 -4.21 7.72 -2.04
C ALA A 30 -3.90 8.72 -3.17
N LEU A 31 -4.59 9.86 -3.19
CA LEU A 31 -4.37 10.92 -4.19
C LEU A 31 -2.93 11.47 -4.15
N PHE A 32 -2.38 11.69 -2.95
CA PHE A 32 -1.00 12.14 -2.78
C PHE A 32 0.01 11.16 -3.38
N LEU A 33 -0.15 9.86 -3.12
CA LEU A 33 0.75 8.83 -3.63
C LEU A 33 0.64 8.68 -5.15
N GLU A 34 -0.58 8.70 -5.71
CA GLU A 34 -0.78 8.68 -7.17
C GLU A 34 -0.13 9.89 -7.85
N GLU A 35 -0.26 11.08 -7.25
CA GLU A 35 0.38 12.29 -7.77
C GLU A 35 1.90 12.20 -7.70
N LEU A 36 2.45 11.66 -6.62
CA LEU A 36 3.89 11.50 -6.42
C LEU A 36 4.51 10.51 -7.41
N PHE A 37 3.89 9.34 -7.60
CA PHE A 37 4.43 8.28 -8.44
C PHE A 37 3.98 8.34 -9.91
N LYS A 38 2.98 9.16 -10.23
CA LYS A 38 2.34 9.24 -11.56
C LYS A 38 1.84 7.86 -12.05
N LYS A 39 1.32 7.07 -11.12
CA LYS A 39 0.81 5.71 -11.33
C LYS A 39 -0.40 5.46 -10.46
N ASN A 40 -1.24 4.50 -10.85
CA ASN A 40 -2.30 4.00 -10.00
C ASN A 40 -1.71 3.41 -8.72
N VAL A 41 -2.36 3.70 -7.59
CA VAL A 41 -1.97 3.21 -6.27
C VAL A 41 -3.13 2.42 -5.68
N ASP A 42 -2.87 1.20 -5.23
CA ASP A 42 -3.81 0.47 -4.38
C ASP A 42 -3.38 0.65 -2.90
N LEU A 43 -4.32 1.06 -2.06
CA LEU A 43 -4.05 1.37 -0.67
C LEU A 43 -4.84 0.41 0.22
N VAL A 44 -4.13 -0.48 0.91
CA VAL A 44 -4.73 -1.47 1.80
C VAL A 44 -4.42 -1.09 3.24
N THR A 45 -5.43 -1.04 4.10
CA THR A 45 -5.18 -0.85 5.55
C THR A 45 -4.81 -2.18 6.18
N ALA A 46 -3.82 -2.20 7.08
CA ALA A 46 -3.39 -3.46 7.71
C ALA A 46 -4.55 -4.17 8.45
N ILE A 47 -5.52 -3.41 8.96
CA ILE A 47 -6.71 -3.95 9.62
C ILE A 47 -7.68 -4.68 8.67
N SER A 48 -7.68 -4.36 7.37
CA SER A 48 -8.56 -5.01 6.39
C SER A 48 -8.00 -6.35 5.89
N ILE A 49 -6.73 -6.65 6.18
CA ILE A 49 -6.07 -7.88 5.78
C ILE A 49 -6.65 -9.06 6.57
N LYS A 50 -7.23 -10.02 5.85
CA LYS A 50 -7.71 -11.28 6.45
C LYS A 50 -6.52 -12.03 7.04
N GLN A 51 -6.62 -12.48 8.30
CA GLN A 51 -5.53 -13.18 9.01
C GLN A 51 -4.91 -14.34 8.21
N ARG A 52 -5.74 -15.09 7.47
CA ARG A 52 -5.29 -16.19 6.59
C ARG A 52 -4.33 -15.77 5.48
N LEU A 53 -4.32 -14.49 5.10
CA LEU A 53 -3.45 -13.93 4.05
C LEU A 53 -2.12 -13.44 4.63
N LYS A 54 -2.03 -13.15 5.93
CA LYS A 54 -0.80 -12.63 6.55
C LYS A 54 0.45 -13.45 6.22
N PRO A 55 0.46 -14.80 6.32
CA PRO A 55 1.68 -15.57 6.05
C PRO A 55 2.17 -15.50 4.59
N TYR A 56 1.29 -15.10 3.66
CA TYR A 56 1.62 -14.93 2.25
C TYR A 56 2.12 -13.51 1.99
N ILE A 57 1.44 -12.52 2.58
CA ILE A 57 1.77 -11.10 2.41
C ILE A 57 3.10 -10.76 3.11
N GLU A 58 3.37 -11.32 4.29
CA GLU A 58 4.63 -11.09 5.03
C GLU A 58 5.89 -11.47 4.25
N LYS A 59 5.79 -12.40 3.29
CA LYS A 59 6.92 -12.79 2.43
C LYS A 59 7.20 -11.80 1.29
N GLU A 60 6.32 -10.82 1.14
CA GLU A 60 6.22 -9.96 -0.04
C GLU A 60 6.07 -8.48 0.31
N ILE A 61 6.13 -8.15 1.61
CA ILE A 61 6.16 -6.78 2.11
C ILE A 61 7.62 -6.37 2.32
N GLU A 62 7.91 -5.15 1.88
CA GLU A 62 9.05 -4.39 2.39
C GLU A 62 8.52 -3.31 3.33
N TYR A 63 8.91 -3.37 4.60
CA TYR A 63 8.46 -2.42 5.61
C TYR A 63 9.29 -1.14 5.55
N VAL A 64 8.61 0.00 5.54
CA VAL A 64 9.24 1.33 5.64
C VAL A 64 8.85 1.94 6.97
N THR A 65 9.81 2.11 7.88
CA THR A 65 9.57 2.53 9.28
C THR A 65 10.03 3.96 9.60
N ASN A 66 10.50 4.72 8.60
CA ASN A 66 11.05 6.07 8.79
C ASN A 66 10.28 7.17 8.02
N LEU A 67 8.94 7.16 8.09
CA LEU A 67 8.08 8.21 7.52
C LEU A 67 7.70 9.27 8.56
#